data_AF-A0A2E7R6B0-F1
#
_entry.id   AF-A0A2E7R6B0-F1
#
_cell.length_a   1.000
_cell.length_b   1.000
_cell.length_c   1.000
_cell.angle_alpha   90.00
_cell.angle_beta   90.00
_cell.angle_gamma   90.00
#
_symmetry.space_group_name_H-M   'P 1'
#
loop_
_entity.id
_entity.type
_entity.pdbx_description
1 polymer ?
#
loop_
_entity_poly.entity_id
_entity_poly.type
_entity_poly.pdbx_seq_one_letter_code
_entity_poly.pdbx_strand_id
1 'polypeptide(L)'
;MFKIFKKEIELNGKKISLETGKIARQADGAIIAKCGETVILATVVGAKKVNLDMDYFPLSVNYQEKYYAGGKIPGGYFKREARPTESEQLISRLIDRPIRPLFPDE
;
A
#
# COMPACT_ATOMS: atom_id res chain seq x y z
N MET A 1 11.86 15.73 -17.19
CA MET A 1 10.45 15.29 -17.24
C MET A 1 10.41 13.83 -16.81
N PHE A 2 9.48 13.43 -15.92
CA PHE A 2 9.49 12.08 -15.35
C PHE A 2 8.92 11.05 -16.33
N LYS A 3 9.51 9.86 -16.40
CA LYS A 3 8.99 8.75 -17.19
C LYS A 3 7.86 8.08 -16.41
N ILE A 4 6.63 8.30 -16.86
CA ILE A 4 5.43 7.75 -16.25
C ILE A 4 5.00 6.53 -17.05
N PHE A 5 4.72 5.43 -16.35
CA PHE A 5 4.13 4.24 -16.95
C PHE A 5 2.71 4.08 -16.41
N LYS A 6 1.74 3.98 -17.32
CA LYS A 6 0.33 3.80 -16.99
C LYS A 6 -0.24 2.62 -17.77
N LYS A 7 -0.99 1.75 -17.10
CA LYS A 7 -1.72 0.66 -17.73
C LYS A 7 -3.15 0.63 -17.22
N GLU A 8 -4.09 0.39 -18.11
CA GLU A 8 -5.52 0.33 -17.82
C GLU A 8 -6.05 -1.06 -18.17
N ILE A 9 -6.91 -1.58 -17.32
CA ILE A 9 -7.55 -2.89 -17.46
C ILE A 9 -9.02 -2.72 -17.12
N GLU A 10 -9.89 -3.33 -17.90
CA GLU A 10 -11.32 -3.40 -17.59
C GLU A 10 -11.63 -4.74 -16.92
N LEU A 11 -12.19 -4.69 -15.72
CA LEU A 11 -12.53 -5.86 -14.92
C LEU A 11 -13.97 -5.73 -14.43
N ASN A 12 -14.84 -6.66 -14.85
CA ASN A 12 -16.26 -6.68 -14.46
C ASN A 12 -16.97 -5.31 -14.66
N GLY A 13 -16.71 -4.66 -15.79
CA GLY A 13 -17.26 -3.33 -16.12
C GLY A 13 -16.66 -2.16 -15.31
N LYS A 14 -15.65 -2.40 -14.48
CA LYS A 14 -14.89 -1.37 -13.77
C LYS A 14 -13.54 -1.17 -14.42
N LYS A 15 -13.20 0.09 -14.73
CA LYS A 15 -11.87 0.46 -15.20
C LYS A 15 -10.91 0.57 -14.02
N ILE A 16 -9.86 -0.25 -14.05
CA ILE A 16 -8.75 -0.24 -13.11
C ILE A 16 -7.54 0.35 -13.85
N SER A 17 -6.93 1.37 -13.27
CA SER A 17 -5.71 1.97 -13.79
C SER A 17 -4.58 1.89 -12.77
N LEU A 18 -3.38 1.57 -13.24
CA LEU A 18 -2.16 1.47 -12.45
C LEU A 18 -1.14 2.44 -13.04
N GLU A 19 -0.63 3.36 -12.22
CA GLU A 19 0.36 4.37 -12.60
C GLU A 19 1.60 4.30 -11.71
N THR A 20 2.79 4.37 -12.30
CA THR A 20 4.07 4.46 -11.59
C THR A 20 5.02 5.49 -12.24
N GLY A 21 6.06 5.91 -11.51
CA GLY A 21 7.08 6.84 -11.98
C GLY A 21 6.82 8.31 -11.67
N LYS A 22 5.68 8.66 -11.08
CA LYS A 22 5.34 10.04 -10.68
C LYS A 22 5.53 10.32 -9.18
N ILE A 23 4.98 9.46 -8.32
CA ILE A 23 4.93 9.65 -6.85
C ILE A 23 5.81 8.61 -6.14
N ALA A 24 6.36 8.97 -4.97
CA ALA A 24 7.10 8.08 -4.07
C ALA A 24 8.27 7.32 -4.72
N ARG A 25 8.99 7.98 -5.64
CA ARG A 25 10.09 7.39 -6.44
C ARG A 25 11.32 6.91 -5.66
N GLN A 26 11.41 7.22 -4.37
CA GLN A 26 12.48 6.74 -3.51
C GLN A 26 12.18 5.34 -2.93
N ALA A 27 10.92 4.90 -2.97
CA ALA A 27 10.59 3.52 -2.67
C ALA A 27 11.07 2.61 -3.81
N ASP A 28 11.41 1.35 -3.51
CA ASP A 28 11.81 0.38 -4.53
C ASP A 28 10.67 0.09 -5.52
N GLY A 29 9.43 0.14 -5.03
CA GLY A 29 8.22 0.12 -5.85
C GLY A 29 7.17 1.10 -5.34
N ALA A 30 6.52 1.83 -6.25
CA ALA A 30 5.40 2.72 -5.93
C ALA A 30 4.36 2.72 -7.06
N ILE A 31 3.11 2.43 -6.73
CA ILE A 31 1.99 2.37 -7.68
C ILE A 31 0.81 3.16 -7.12
N ILE A 32 0.27 4.04 -7.94
CA ILE A 32 -1.06 4.62 -7.74
C ILE A 32 -2.04 3.72 -8.47
N ALA A 33 -2.94 3.08 -7.73
CA ALA A 33 -4.02 2.29 -8.30
C ALA A 33 -5.33 3.06 -8.18
N LYS A 34 -6.12 3.08 -9.25
CA LYS A 34 -7.44 3.71 -9.29
C LYS A 34 -8.47 2.74 -9.84
N CYS A 35 -9.57 2.55 -9.13
CA CYS A 35 -10.72 1.76 -9.55
C CYS A 35 -11.97 2.62 -9.44
N GLY A 36 -12.53 3.05 -10.58
CA GLY A 36 -13.58 4.07 -10.59
C GLY A 36 -13.09 5.38 -9.97
N GLU A 37 -13.69 5.82 -8.86
CA GLU A 37 -13.30 7.04 -8.13
C GLU A 37 -12.35 6.77 -6.96
N THR A 38 -12.20 5.51 -6.54
CA THR A 38 -11.33 5.14 -5.43
C THR A 38 -9.88 5.12 -5.90
N VAL A 39 -8.99 5.77 -5.13
CA VAL A 39 -7.55 5.85 -5.40
C VAL A 39 -6.77 5.39 -4.19
N ILE A 40 -5.75 4.55 -4.41
CA ILE A 40 -4.80 4.12 -3.38
C ILE A 40 -3.37 4.32 -3.86
N LEU A 41 -2.46 4.57 -2.92
CA LEU A 41 -1.02 4.56 -3.15
C LEU A 41 -0.42 3.36 -2.42
N ALA A 42 0.15 2.43 -3.17
CA ALA A 42 0.88 1.29 -2.63
C ALA A 42 2.38 1.50 -2.83
N THR A 43 3.16 1.35 -1.76
CA THR A 43 4.62 1.47 -1.77
C THR A 43 5.26 0.23 -1.16
N VAL A 44 6.36 -0.23 -1.75
CA VAL A 44 7.15 -1.36 -1.27
C VAL A 44 8.61 -0.93 -1.14
N VAL A 45 9.23 -1.29 -0.03
CA VAL A 45 10.66 -1.06 0.24
C VAL A 45 11.25 -2.34 0.79
N GLY A 46 12.36 -2.77 0.20
CA GLY A 46 13.11 -3.96 0.61
C GLY A 46 14.50 -3.57 1.11
N ALA A 47 14.87 -4.06 2.29
CA ALA A 47 16.24 -3.91 2.76
C ALA A 47 17.20 -4.69 1.84
N LYS A 48 18.26 -4.02 1.34
CA LYS A 48 19.26 -4.65 0.47
C LYS A 48 20.25 -5.54 1.21
N LYS A 49 20.27 -5.45 2.55
CA LYS A 49 21.14 -6.24 3.42
C LYS A 49 20.26 -7.01 4.39
N VAL A 50 20.55 -8.29 4.53
CA VAL A 50 19.92 -9.16 5.53
C VAL A 50 20.51 -8.82 6.90
N ASN A 51 19.67 -8.78 7.92
CA ASN A 51 20.13 -8.72 9.30
C ASN A 51 20.37 -10.15 9.78
N LEU A 52 21.65 -10.51 10.00
CA LEU A 52 22.08 -11.87 10.36
C LEU A 52 21.60 -12.30 11.76
N ASP A 53 21.16 -11.34 12.59
CA ASP A 53 20.67 -11.62 13.94
C ASP A 53 19.18 -12.01 13.99
N MET A 54 18.49 -12.10 12.84
CA MET A 54 17.07 -12.47 12.78
C MET A 54 16.91 -13.91 12.28
N ASP A 55 16.08 -14.66 13.00
CA ASP A 55 15.72 -16.05 12.73
C ASP A 55 14.38 -16.20 11.98
N TYR A 56 13.80 -15.09 11.50
CA TYR A 56 12.52 -15.08 10.78
C TYR A 56 12.51 -14.04 9.64
N PHE A 57 11.57 -14.20 8.71
CA PHE A 57 11.38 -13.24 7.61
C PHE A 57 10.63 -11.98 8.05
N PRO A 58 11.28 -10.79 8.07
CA PRO A 58 10.72 -9.56 8.62
C PRO A 58 9.82 -8.82 7.61
N LEU A 59 8.62 -9.36 7.35
CA LEU A 59 7.60 -8.68 6.54
C LEU A 59 6.63 -7.90 7.42
N SER A 60 6.45 -6.62 7.10
CA SER A 60 5.45 -5.74 7.70
C SER A 60 4.54 -5.15 6.63
N VAL A 61 3.23 -5.22 6.84
CA VAL A 61 2.22 -4.62 5.97
C VAL A 61 1.41 -3.61 6.76
N ASN A 62 1.32 -2.38 6.25
CA ASN A 62 0.57 -1.29 6.86
C ASN A 62 -0.44 -0.75 5.84
N TYR A 63 -1.72 -1.00 6.08
CA TYR A 63 -2.82 -0.33 5.40
C TYR A 63 -3.35 0.80 6.28
N GLN A 64 -3.55 1.98 5.69
CA GLN A 64 -4.09 3.15 6.40
C GLN A 64 -5.07 3.90 5.52
N GLU A 65 -6.19 4.30 6.11
CA GLU A 65 -7.19 5.16 5.49
C GLU A 65 -7.05 6.58 6.02
N LYS A 66 -6.95 7.54 5.11
CA LYS A 66 -6.92 8.95 5.49
C LYS A 66 -8.33 9.51 5.43
N TYR A 67 -8.76 10.22 6.48
CA TYR A 67 -10.12 10.75 6.57
C TYR A 67 -10.45 11.72 5.43
N TYR A 68 -9.44 12.43 4.92
CA TYR A 68 -9.59 13.33 3.77
C TYR A 68 -10.03 12.58 2.50
N ALA A 69 -9.74 11.28 2.37
CA ALA A 69 -10.16 10.48 1.21
C ALA A 69 -11.69 10.37 1.13
N GLY A 70 -12.39 10.45 2.27
CA GLY A 70 -13.84 10.54 2.36
C GLY A 70 -14.36 11.96 2.59
N GLY A 71 -13.52 12.99 2.47
CA GLY A 71 -13.90 14.40 2.72
C GLY A 71 -14.23 14.71 4.18
N LYS A 72 -13.72 13.93 5.13
CA LYS A 72 -14.02 14.09 6.57
C LYS A 72 -12.79 14.56 7.35
N ILE A 73 -13.03 15.19 8.49
CA ILE A 73 -12.01 15.51 9.50
C ILE A 73 -12.08 14.44 10.60
N PRO A 74 -10.95 13.93 11.11
CA PRO A 74 -10.96 12.95 12.20
C PRO A 74 -11.72 13.46 13.43
N GLY A 75 -12.59 12.62 14.01
CA GLY A 75 -13.49 13.01 15.10
C GLY A 75 -12.79 13.26 16.45
N GLY A 76 -11.63 12.64 16.70
CA GLY A 76 -10.94 12.67 18.00
C GLY A 76 -10.40 14.04 18.43
N TYR A 77 -9.94 14.15 19.69
CA TYR A 77 -9.41 15.39 20.26
C TYR A 77 -8.27 15.99 19.43
N PHE A 78 -7.32 15.15 19.01
CA PHE A 78 -6.15 15.56 18.23
C PHE A 78 -6.42 15.82 16.74
N LYS A 79 -7.65 15.56 16.24
CA LYS A 79 -8.04 15.74 14.83
C LYS A 79 -7.06 15.13 13.81
N ARG A 80 -6.40 14.03 14.18
CA ARG A 80 -5.41 13.30 13.36
C ARG A 80 -5.66 11.80 13.41
N GLU A 81 -5.32 11.09 12.34
CA GLU A 81 -5.22 9.63 12.38
C GLU A 81 -4.14 9.21 13.38
N ALA A 82 -4.48 8.23 14.22
CA ALA A 82 -3.63 7.75 15.30
C ALA A 82 -3.34 6.26 15.11
N ARG A 83 -3.84 5.43 16.02
CA ARG A 83 -3.67 3.98 15.97
C ARG A 83 -4.52 3.39 14.84
N PRO A 84 -4.04 2.32 14.18
CA PRO A 84 -4.84 1.60 13.20
C PRO A 84 -6.15 1.11 13.81
N THR A 85 -7.24 1.39 13.13
CA THR A 85 -8.57 0.85 13.41
C THR A 85 -8.60 -0.66 13.18
N GLU A 86 -9.64 -1.33 13.69
CA GLU A 86 -9.85 -2.76 13.46
C GLU A 86 -9.89 -3.09 11.96
N SER A 87 -10.61 -2.29 11.15
CA SER A 87 -10.66 -2.44 9.70
C SER A 87 -9.28 -2.36 9.06
N GLU A 88 -8.47 -1.36 9.44
CA GLU A 88 -7.11 -1.21 8.90
C GLU A 88 -6.20 -2.37 9.28
N GLN A 89 -6.32 -2.90 10.50
CA GLN A 89 -5.60 -4.09 10.95
C GLN A 89 -6.02 -5.33 10.16
N LEU A 90 -7.33 -5.54 9.98
CA LEU A 90 -7.87 -6.68 9.23
C LEU A 90 -7.44 -6.63 7.75
N ILE A 91 -7.49 -5.46 7.12
CA ILE A 91 -7.05 -5.28 5.72
C ILE A 91 -5.54 -5.49 5.60
N SER A 92 -4.75 -4.98 6.56
CA SER A 92 -3.29 -5.22 6.59
C SER A 92 -3.00 -6.73 6.64
N ARG A 93 -3.71 -7.48 7.49
CA ARG A 93 -3.58 -8.95 7.57
C ARG A 93 -4.07 -9.64 6.31
N LEU A 94 -5.13 -9.14 5.67
CA LEU A 94 -5.66 -9.69 4.43
C LEU A 94 -4.63 -9.58 3.28
N ILE A 95 -3.85 -8.50 3.25
CA ILE A 95 -2.77 -8.31 2.28
C ILE A 95 -1.53 -9.15 2.64
N ASP A 96 -1.16 -9.21 3.93
CA ASP A 96 0.04 -9.93 4.39
C ASP A 96 -0.05 -11.44 4.15
N ARG A 97 -1.19 -12.06 4.49
CA ARG A 97 -1.40 -13.50 4.42
C ARG A 97 -1.08 -14.13 3.04
N PRO A 98 -1.56 -13.59 1.90
CA PRO A 98 -1.28 -14.17 0.60
C PRO A 98 0.13 -13.88 0.10
N ILE A 99 0.77 -12.77 0.48
CA ILE A 99 2.10 -12.41 -0.06
C ILE A 99 3.25 -13.03 0.74
N ARG A 100 3.08 -13.25 2.05
CA ARG A 100 4.12 -13.83 2.91
C ARG A 100 4.68 -15.16 2.40
N PRO A 101 3.86 -16.15 1.97
CA PRO A 101 4.39 -17.42 1.45
C PRO A 101 4.90 -17.34 0.00
N LEU A 102 4.78 -16.18 -0.67
CA LEU A 102 5.31 -16.00 -2.04
C LEU A 102 6.76 -15.56 -2.06
N PHE A 103 7.33 -15.20 -0.90
CA PHE A 103 8.76 -14.99 -0.78
C PHE A 103 9.46 -16.35 -0.83
N PRO A 104 10.61 -16.46 -1.52
CA PRO A 104 11.38 -17.69 -1.51
C PRO A 104 11.68 -18.12 -0.08
N ASP A 105 11.45 -19.40 0.22
CA ASP A 105 12.10 -20.05 1.35
C ASP A 105 13.61 -20.05 1.06
N GLU A 106 14.45 -20.02 2.11
CA GLU A 106 15.90 -20.14 1.95
C GLU A 106 16.30 -21.34 1.07
#